data_AF-I0I9H9-F1
#
_entry.id   AF-I0I9H9-F1
#
_cell.length_a   1.000
_cell.length_b   1.000
_cell.length_c   1.000
_cell.angle_alpha   90.00
_cell.angle_beta   90.00
_cell.angle_gamma   90.00
#
_symmetry.space_group_name_H-M   'P 1'
#
loop_
_entity.id
_entity.type
_entity.pdbx_description
1 polymer ?
#
loop_
_entity_poly.entity_id
_entity_poly.type
_entity_poly.pdbx_seq_one_letter_code
_entity_poly.pdbx_strand_id
1 'polypeptide(L)'
;MDSLLKLFCDVDDFCKVFLPVWQNRLLTSGAMQRQRKRSLSVSEIMTILIDFHQSHDRHFKAYYAEHVLKHLRREFPGLVGYTRFVEWIPCR
;
A
#
# COMPACT_ATOMS: atom_id res chain seq x y z
N MET A 1 4.97 2.06 -17.36
CA MET A 1 5.73 2.73 -16.28
C MET A 1 5.10 4.06 -15.92
N ASP A 2 4.75 4.88 -16.90
CA ASP A 2 4.15 6.22 -16.67
C ASP A 2 2.83 6.20 -15.89
N SER A 3 1.98 5.17 -16.07
CA SER A 3 0.70 5.06 -15.35
C SER A 3 0.89 4.76 -13.86
N LEU A 4 1.79 3.83 -13.50
CA LEU A 4 2.02 3.44 -12.12
C LEU A 4 2.70 4.56 -11.33
N LEU A 5 3.69 5.23 -11.93
CA LEU A 5 4.37 6.36 -11.31
C LEU A 5 3.40 7.50 -11.03
N LYS A 6 2.54 7.83 -12.01
CA LYS A 6 1.52 8.86 -11.84
C LYS A 6 0.52 8.51 -10.74
N LEU A 7 0.02 7.27 -10.75
CA LEU A 7 -0.84 6.75 -9.68
C LEU A 7 -0.15 6.89 -8.31
N PHE A 8 1.12 6.50 -8.21
CA PHE A 8 1.87 6.61 -6.96
C PHE A 8 1.99 8.06 -6.49
N CYS A 9 2.31 9.01 -7.38
CA CYS A 9 2.37 10.42 -7.05
C CYS A 9 1.03 10.93 -6.48
N ASP A 10 -0.08 10.63 -7.16
CA ASP A 10 -1.42 11.05 -6.73
C ASP A 10 -1.79 10.45 -5.36
N VAL A 11 -1.47 9.16 -5.15
CA VAL A 11 -1.72 8.44 -3.89
C VAL A 11 -0.84 8.95 -2.76
N ASP A 12 0.43 9.24 -3.03
CA ASP A 12 1.38 9.72 -2.04
C ASP A 12 1.03 11.13 -1.58
N ASP A 13 0.65 12.02 -2.50
CA ASP A 13 0.16 13.37 -2.16
C ASP A 13 -1.14 13.32 -1.37
N PHE A 14 -2.07 12.42 -1.71
CA PHE A 14 -3.24 12.14 -0.89
C PHE A 14 -2.84 11.68 0.53
N CYS A 15 -1.93 10.72 0.64
CA CYS A 15 -1.49 10.16 1.93
C CYS A 15 -0.82 11.22 2.82
N LYS A 16 -0.01 12.12 2.26
CA LYS A 16 0.62 13.23 2.98
C LYS A 16 -0.40 14.13 3.67
N VAL A 17 -1.55 14.37 3.04
CA VAL A 17 -2.63 15.20 3.58
C VAL A 17 -3.54 14.40 4.53
N PHE A 18 -3.91 13.18 4.15
CA PHE A 18 -4.91 12.38 4.86
C PHE A 18 -4.36 11.71 6.12
N LEU A 19 -3.16 11.12 6.07
CA LEU A 19 -2.63 10.31 7.17
C LEU A 19 -2.46 11.09 8.49
N PRO A 20 -1.94 12.34 8.51
CA PRO A 20 -1.83 13.10 9.76
C PRO A 20 -3.19 13.35 10.41
N VAL A 21 -4.20 13.70 9.59
CA VAL A 21 -5.58 13.95 10.06
C VAL A 21 -6.19 12.66 10.61
N TRP A 22 -6.02 11.55 9.89
CA TRP A 22 -6.51 10.24 10.32
C TRP A 22 -5.86 9.78 11.63
N GLN A 23 -4.54 9.91 11.75
CA GLN A 23 -3.81 9.57 12.96
C GLN A 23 -4.25 10.43 14.15
N ASN A 24 -4.46 11.74 13.95
CA ASN A 24 -4.97 12.61 15.00
C ASN A 24 -6.35 12.17 15.48
N ARG A 25 -7.26 11.81 14.56
CA ARG A 25 -8.58 11.28 14.93
C ARG A 25 -8.48 9.97 15.73
N LEU A 26 -7.58 9.06 15.34
CA LEU A 26 -7.35 7.80 16.07
C LEU A 26 -6.76 8.02 17.46
N LEU A 27 -5.89 9.03 17.62
CA LEU A 27 -5.37 9.44 18.93
C LEU A 27 -6.51 9.95 19.82
N THR A 28 -7.36 10.84 19.31
CA THR A 28 -8.46 11.42 20.06
C THR A 28 -9.52 10.38 20.45
N SER A 29 -9.80 9.41 19.59
CA SER A 29 -10.78 8.34 19.88
C SER A 29 -10.23 7.23 20.79
N GLY A 30 -8.92 7.23 21.08
CA GLY A 30 -8.27 6.14 21.83
C GLY A 30 -8.11 4.85 21.03
N ALA A 31 -8.48 4.83 19.75
CA ALA A 31 -8.36 3.66 18.88
C ALA A 31 -6.95 3.49 18.28
N MET A 32 -6.01 4.40 18.57
CA MET A 32 -4.66 4.33 18.02
C MET A 32 -3.90 3.11 18.54
N GLN A 33 -3.44 2.29 17.60
CA GLN A 33 -2.52 1.20 17.87
C GLN A 33 -1.07 1.61 17.59
N ARG A 34 -0.13 0.90 18.23
CA ARG A 34 1.31 1.12 18.03
C ARG A 34 1.69 0.93 16.56
N GLN A 35 2.18 1.99 15.94
CA GLN A 35 2.72 1.97 14.59
C GLN A 35 4.18 1.48 14.63
N ARG A 36 4.43 0.26 14.14
CA ARG A 36 5.81 -0.25 13.93
C ARG A 36 6.30 0.20 12.56
N LYS A 37 7.60 0.52 12.46
CA LYS A 37 8.23 0.81 11.17
C LYS A 37 8.11 -0.43 10.28
N ARG A 38 7.46 -0.26 9.13
CA ARG A 38 7.31 -1.29 8.08
C ARG A 38 8.26 -0.97 6.93
N SER A 39 8.54 -1.96 6.09
CA SER A 39 9.34 -1.76 4.88
C SER A 39 8.55 -1.13 3.74
N LEU A 40 7.21 -1.18 3.82
CA LEU A 40 6.29 -0.47 2.92
C LEU A 40 5.51 0.57 3.71
N SER A 41 5.39 1.75 3.12
CA SER A 41 4.52 2.85 3.52
C SER A 41 3.07 2.56 3.16
N VAL A 42 2.15 3.39 3.69
CA VAL A 42 0.72 3.27 3.37
C VAL A 42 0.44 3.62 1.92
N SER A 43 1.12 4.62 1.35
CA SER A 43 0.96 5.01 -0.06
C SER A 43 1.39 3.90 -1.01
N GLU A 44 2.50 3.20 -0.73
CA GLU A 44 2.93 2.03 -1.52
C GLU A 44 1.91 0.89 -1.47
N ILE A 45 1.38 0.56 -0.28
CA ILE A 45 0.35 -0.47 -0.13
C ILE A 45 -0.92 -0.09 -0.90
N MET A 46 -1.39 1.14 -0.77
CA MET A 46 -2.57 1.64 -1.49
C MET A 46 -2.36 1.59 -3.00
N THR A 47 -1.19 2.00 -3.48
CA THR A 47 -0.85 1.98 -4.92
C THR A 47 -0.94 0.58 -5.49
N ILE A 48 -0.34 -0.43 -4.81
CA ILE A 48 -0.39 -1.83 -5.26
C ILE A 48 -1.83 -2.36 -5.31
N LEU A 49 -2.67 -1.97 -4.34
CA LEU A 49 -4.08 -2.37 -4.29
C LEU A 49 -4.91 -1.72 -5.40
N ILE A 50 -4.68 -0.43 -5.67
CA ILE A 50 -5.39 0.28 -6.74
C ILE A 50 -4.97 -0.26 -8.10
N ASP A 51 -3.67 -0.48 -8.31
CA ASP A 51 -3.14 -1.06 -9.54
C ASP A 51 -3.70 -2.47 -9.80
N PHE A 52 -3.86 -3.29 -8.75
CA PHE A 52 -4.57 -4.57 -8.86
C PHE A 52 -6.01 -4.41 -9.35
N HIS A 53 -6.76 -3.44 -8.81
CA HIS A 53 -8.12 -3.20 -9.25
C HIS A 53 -8.18 -2.73 -10.71
N GLN A 54 -7.15 -2.01 -11.19
CA GLN A 54 -7.03 -1.57 -12.58
C GLN A 54 -6.52 -2.68 -13.52
N SER A 55 -5.75 -3.66 -13.02
CA SER A 55 -5.22 -4.76 -13.84
C SER A 55 -6.31 -5.75 -14.29
N HIS A 56 -7.50 -5.68 -13.70
CA HIS A 56 -8.61 -6.62 -13.92
C HIS A 56 -8.28 -8.08 -13.60
N ASP A 57 -7.23 -8.32 -12.79
CA ASP A 57 -6.90 -9.65 -12.31
C ASP A 57 -7.95 -10.16 -11.33
N ARG A 58 -8.32 -11.43 -11.46
CA ARG A 58 -9.35 -12.04 -10.60
C ARG A 58 -8.85 -12.38 -9.20
N HIS A 59 -7.55 -12.64 -9.07
CA HIS A 59 -6.97 -13.18 -7.85
C HIS A 59 -5.77 -12.35 -7.40
N PHE A 60 -5.94 -11.63 -6.30
CA PHE A 60 -4.89 -10.77 -5.75
C PHE A 60 -3.58 -11.53 -5.47
N LYS A 61 -3.67 -12.78 -4.99
CA LYS A 61 -2.50 -13.61 -4.73
C LYS A 61 -1.67 -13.88 -5.99
N ALA A 62 -2.33 -14.18 -7.11
CA ALA A 62 -1.66 -14.43 -8.38
C ALA A 62 -1.02 -13.14 -8.91
N TYR A 63 -1.79 -12.04 -8.93
CA TYR A 63 -1.28 -10.72 -9.28
C TYR A 63 -0.05 -10.33 -8.46
N TYR A 64 -0.09 -10.49 -7.13
CA TYR A 64 1.02 -10.11 -6.28
C TYR A 64 2.28 -10.97 -6.52
N ALA A 65 2.11 -12.29 -6.65
CA ALA A 65 3.23 -13.21 -6.83
C ALA A 65 3.86 -13.12 -8.22
N GLU A 66 3.03 -13.00 -9.25
CA GLU A 66 3.46 -13.07 -10.65
C GLU A 66 3.77 -11.70 -11.23
N HIS A 67 3.09 -10.64 -10.79
CA HIS A 67 3.33 -9.28 -11.28
C HIS A 67 4.19 -8.46 -10.32
N VAL A 68 3.68 -8.20 -9.11
CA VAL A 68 4.30 -7.25 -8.16
C VAL A 68 5.71 -7.69 -7.76
N LEU A 69 5.86 -8.94 -7.29
CA LEU A 69 7.15 -9.44 -6.82
C LEU A 69 8.20 -9.59 -7.92
N LYS A 70 7.78 -9.84 -9.17
CA LYS A 70 8.68 -10.07 -10.30
C LYS A 70 9.05 -8.78 -11.02
N HIS A 71 8.12 -7.86 -11.18
CA HIS A 71 8.29 -6.68 -12.04
C HIS A 71 8.42 -5.37 -11.28
N LEU A 72 7.80 -5.24 -10.09
CA LEU A 72 7.72 -3.96 -9.37
C LEU A 72 8.71 -3.83 -8.20
N ARG A 73 9.63 -4.78 -8.07
CA ARG A 73 10.62 -4.79 -6.97
C ARG A 73 11.62 -3.63 -7.00
N ARG A 74 11.84 -3.04 -8.17
CA ARG A 74 12.64 -1.82 -8.32
C ARG A 74 11.89 -0.58 -7.82
N GLU A 75 10.60 -0.50 -8.13
CA GLU A 75 9.72 0.60 -7.69
C GLU A 75 9.45 0.51 -6.19
N PHE A 76 9.32 -0.71 -5.67
CA PHE A 76 9.05 -0.99 -4.26
C PHE A 76 10.16 -1.88 -3.66
N PRO A 77 11.31 -1.30 -3.26
CA PRO A 77 12.44 -2.09 -2.75
C PRO A 77 12.13 -2.80 -1.42
N GLY A 78 11.11 -2.34 -0.69
CA GLY A 78 10.67 -2.90 0.59
C GLY A 78 9.64 -4.04 0.48
N LEU A 79 9.36 -4.57 -0.71
CA LEU A 79 8.36 -5.64 -0.90
C LEU A 79 8.61 -6.85 0.01
N VAL A 80 7.52 -7.39 0.54
CA VAL A 80 7.50 -8.59 1.39
C VAL A 80 6.73 -9.71 0.69
N GLY A 81 6.83 -10.95 1.21
CA GLY A 81 6.01 -12.04 0.70
C GLY A 81 4.50 -11.78 0.87
N TYR A 82 3.69 -12.41 0.03
CA TYR A 82 2.22 -12.21 -0.03
C TYR A 82 1.54 -12.23 1.34
N THR A 83 1.79 -13.24 2.17
CA THR A 83 1.15 -13.38 3.49
C THR A 83 1.44 -12.16 4.37
N ARG A 84 2.70 -11.70 4.35
CA ARG A 84 3.12 -10.53 5.13
C ARG A 84 2.53 -9.23 4.59
N PHE A 85 2.37 -9.12 3.27
CA PHE A 85 1.70 -7.97 2.66
C PHE A 85 0.24 -7.89 3.12
N VAL A 86 -0.50 -9.00 3.08
CA VAL A 86 -1.91 -9.06 3.51
C VAL A 86 -2.08 -8.70 5.00
N GLU A 87 -1.16 -9.13 5.87
CA GLU A 87 -1.13 -8.72 7.28
C GLU A 87 -0.96 -7.20 7.48
N TRP A 88 -0.39 -6.50 6.49
CA TRP A 88 -0.14 -5.06 6.57
C TRP A 88 -1.25 -4.21 5.97
N ILE A 89 -2.18 -4.81 5.22
CA ILE A 89 -3.34 -4.09 4.70
C ILE A 89 -4.15 -3.55 5.89
N PRO A 90 -4.38 -2.23 5.99
CA PRO A 90 -5.07 -1.61 7.12
C PRO A 90 -6.59 -1.83 7.05
N CYS A 91 -7.02 -3.09 7.15
CA CYS A 91 -8.44 -3.50 7.21
C CYS A 91 -8.86 -4.09 8.57
N ARG A 92 -8.02 -3.97 9.60
CA ARG A 92 -8.32 -4.40 10.97
C ARG A 92 -8.06 -3.30 11.98
#